data_AF-A0A246AQL7-F1
#
_entry.id   AF-A0A246AQL7-F1
#
_cell.length_a   1.000
_cell.length_b   1.000
_cell.length_c   1.000
_cell.angle_alpha   90.00
_cell.angle_beta   90.00
_cell.angle_gamma   90.00
#
_symmetry.space_group_name_H-M   'P 1'
#
loop_
_entity.id
_entity.type
_entity.pdbx_description
1 polymer ?
#
loop_
_entity_poly.entity_id
_entity_poly.type
_entity_poly.pdbx_seq_one_letter_code
_entity_poly.pdbx_strand_id
1 'polypeptide(L)'
;MEKVIKAGLAAVLLLCLLKMPYGYYQLVRFVSMMGFGYLAYAASQRKEGNFVFVYLSLAILFQPFFKIALGRTVWNIVDVAVALFLTVSLFRQNMVDEKK
;
A
#
# COMPACT_ATOMS: atom_id res chain seq x y z
N MET A 1 -14.82 -1.40 5.70
CA MET A 1 -14.17 -1.97 4.50
C MET A 1 -12.72 -1.49 4.35
N GLU A 2 -12.46 -0.18 4.25
CA GLU A 2 -11.08 0.35 4.08
C GLU A 2 -10.09 -0.08 5.16
N LYS A 3 -10.51 -0.15 6.44
CA LYS A 3 -9.64 -0.59 7.53
C LYS A 3 -9.11 -2.02 7.31
N VAL A 4 -9.98 -2.91 6.82
CA VAL A 4 -9.64 -4.32 6.52
C VAL A 4 -8.69 -4.40 5.33
N ILE A 5 -8.90 -3.59 4.29
CA ILE A 5 -8.04 -3.57 3.10
C ILE A 5 -6.65 -3.02 3.44
N LYS A 6 -6.56 -1.94 4.23
CA LYS A 6 -5.29 -1.39 4.70
C LYS A 6 -4.56 -2.39 5.61
N ALA A 7 -5.28 -3.09 6.49
CA ALA A 7 -4.69 -4.14 7.35
C ALA A 7 -4.19 -5.35 6.55
N GLY A 8 -4.97 -5.79 5.54
CA GLY A 8 -4.56 -6.87 4.63
C GLY A 8 -3.33 -6.50 3.81
N LEU A 9 -3.27 -5.27 3.27
CA LEU A 9 -2.09 -4.77 2.57
C LEU A 9 -0.88 -4.71 3.49
N ALA A 10 -1.02 -4.17 4.70
CA ALA A 10 0.08 -4.12 5.67
C ALA A 10 0.60 -5.52 6.02
N ALA A 11 -0.28 -6.51 6.21
CA ALA A 11 0.13 -7.89 6.46
C ALA A 11 0.87 -8.51 5.27
N VAL A 12 0.40 -8.28 4.03
CA VAL A 12 1.06 -8.78 2.81
C VAL A 12 2.44 -8.14 2.58
N LEU A 13 2.58 -6.83 2.84
CA LEU A 13 3.87 -6.14 2.79
C LEU A 13 4.81 -6.69 3.89
N LEU A 14 4.34 -6.84 5.13
CA LEU A 14 5.16 -7.42 6.19
C LEU A 14 5.57 -8.89 5.93
N LEU A 15 4.73 -9.69 5.27
CA LEU A 15 5.09 -11.04 4.82
C LEU A 15 6.19 -11.02 3.75
N CYS A 16 6.30 -9.94 2.98
CA CYS A 16 7.37 -9.73 1.99
C CYS A 16 8.76 -9.56 2.62
N LEU A 17 8.83 -9.22 3.91
CA LEU A 17 10.09 -9.13 4.67
C LEU A 17 10.77 -10.50 4.83
N LEU A 18 9.99 -11.59 4.78
CA LEU A 18 10.51 -12.95 4.77
C LEU A 18 11.17 -13.26 3.42
N LYS A 19 12.30 -13.96 3.43
CA LYS A 19 12.99 -14.41 2.20
C LYS A 19 12.11 -15.44 1.46
N MET A 20 11.22 -14.96 0.60
CA MET A 20 10.39 -15.79 -0.27
C MET A 20 10.95 -15.88 -1.70
N PRO A 21 10.50 -16.87 -2.51
CA PRO A 21 10.95 -17.00 -3.90
C PRO A 21 10.55 -15.77 -4.73
N TYR A 22 11.34 -15.47 -5.77
CA TYR A 22 11.18 -14.26 -6.60
C TYR A 22 9.75 -14.07 -7.14
N GLY A 23 9.06 -15.16 -7.51
CA GLY A 23 7.67 -15.10 -7.98
C GLY A 23 6.68 -14.55 -6.95
N TYR A 24 6.92 -14.73 -5.65
CA TYR A 24 6.05 -14.19 -4.60
C TYR A 24 6.07 -12.66 -4.58
N TYR A 25 7.24 -12.04 -4.72
CA TYR A 25 7.36 -10.58 -4.79
C TYR A 25 6.60 -9.98 -5.97
N GLN A 26 6.55 -10.70 -7.10
CA GLN A 26 5.81 -10.25 -8.27
C GLN A 26 4.30 -10.32 -8.05
N LEU A 27 3.80 -11.36 -7.35
CA LEU A 27 2.40 -11.45 -6.93
C LEU A 27 2.06 -10.35 -5.91
N VAL A 28 2.92 -10.10 -4.93
CA VAL A 28 2.71 -9.05 -3.92
C VAL A 28 2.58 -7.68 -4.56
N ARG A 29 3.40 -7.36 -5.58
CA ARG A 29 3.27 -6.11 -6.33
C ARG A 29 1.93 -6.00 -7.04
N PHE A 30 1.46 -7.08 -7.68
CA PHE A 30 0.16 -7.11 -8.34
C PHE A 30 -1.00 -6.87 -7.35
N VAL A 31 -0.96 -7.56 -6.21
CA VAL A 31 -1.94 -7.40 -5.11
C VAL A 31 -1.88 -5.98 -4.53
N SER A 32 -0.67 -5.46 -4.31
CA SER A 32 -0.44 -4.12 -3.77
C SER A 32 -0.97 -3.05 -4.73
N MET A 33 -0.68 -3.16 -6.02
CA MET A 33 -1.22 -2.27 -7.05
C MET A 33 -2.75 -2.27 -7.04
N MET A 34 -3.39 -3.45 -7.02
CA MET A 34 -4.85 -3.53 -6.95
C MET A 34 -5.41 -2.92 -5.66
N GLY A 35 -4.77 -3.19 -4.52
CA GLY A 35 -5.18 -2.63 -3.23
C GLY A 35 -5.03 -1.11 -3.17
N PHE A 36 -3.93 -0.55 -3.67
CA PHE A 36 -3.74 0.90 -3.77
C PHE A 36 -4.68 1.55 -4.78
N GLY A 37 -4.96 0.90 -5.91
CA GLY A 37 -5.97 1.35 -6.86
C GLY A 37 -7.37 1.45 -6.24
N TYR A 38 -7.76 0.44 -5.46
CA TYR A 38 -9.01 0.48 -4.71
C TYR A 38 -9.03 1.59 -3.65
N LEU A 39 -7.93 1.76 -2.90
CA LEU A 39 -7.82 2.83 -1.89
C LEU A 39 -7.87 4.23 -2.53
N ALA A 40 -7.26 4.41 -3.70
CA ALA A 40 -7.35 5.66 -4.45
C ALA A 40 -8.80 5.95 -4.88
N TYR A 41 -9.52 4.94 -5.36
CA TYR A 41 -10.93 5.06 -5.71
C TYR A 41 -11.80 5.41 -4.48
N ALA A 42 -11.59 4.72 -3.36
CA ALA A 42 -12.30 5.00 -2.11
C ALA A 42 -12.02 6.42 -1.57
N ALA A 43 -10.76 6.87 -1.61
CA ALA A 43 -10.38 8.23 -1.22
C ALA A 43 -11.00 9.29 -2.15
N SER A 44 -11.17 8.98 -3.45
CA SER A 44 -11.80 9.88 -4.43
C SER A 44 -13.28 10.07 -4.12
N GLN A 45 -13.98 9.01 -3.72
CA GLN A 45 -15.37 9.08 -3.28
C GLN A 45 -15.54 9.92 -2.00
N ARG A 46 -14.53 9.93 -1.11
CA ARG A 46 -14.53 10.75 0.12
C ARG A 46 -14.09 12.21 -0.10
N LYS A 47 -13.80 12.63 -1.34
CA LYS A 47 -13.23 13.95 -1.70
C LYS A 47 -11.90 14.26 -1.01
N GLU A 48 -11.18 13.23 -0.55
CA GLU A 48 -9.87 13.36 0.09
C GLU A 48 -8.76 13.40 -0.99
N GLY A 49 -8.75 14.47 -1.80
CA GLY A 49 -7.87 14.60 -2.97
C GLY A 49 -6.39 14.35 -2.69
N ASN A 50 -5.88 14.80 -1.53
CA ASN A 50 -4.49 14.54 -1.12
C ASN A 50 -4.19 13.03 -1.00
N PHE A 51 -5.11 12.24 -0.44
CA PHE A 51 -4.90 10.80 -0.28
C PHE A 51 -5.06 10.04 -1.60
N VAL A 52 -5.91 10.52 -2.51
CA VAL A 52 -6.05 9.95 -3.87
C VAL A 52 -4.70 9.99 -4.59
N PHE A 53 -4.05 11.15 -4.62
CA PHE A 53 -2.74 11.28 -5.28
C PHE A 53 -1.70 10.37 -4.64
N VAL A 54 -1.65 10.27 -3.32
CA VAL A 54 -0.70 9.39 -2.63
C VAL A 54 -0.93 7.92 -2.97
N TYR A 55 -2.17 7.43 -2.89
CA TYR A 55 -2.48 6.03 -3.23
C TYR A 55 -2.28 5.74 -4.71
N LEU A 56 -2.55 6.70 -5.60
CA LEU A 56 -2.30 6.55 -7.03
C LEU A 56 -0.80 6.48 -7.34
N SER A 57 0.01 7.35 -6.72
CA SER A 57 1.48 7.29 -6.84
C SER A 57 2.02 5.95 -6.32
N LEU A 58 1.47 5.42 -5.22
CA LEU A 58 1.83 4.10 -4.71
C LEU A 58 1.42 2.98 -5.68
N ALA A 59 0.22 3.03 -6.27
CA ALA A 59 -0.19 2.04 -7.27
C ALA A 59 0.76 2.03 -8.49
N ILE A 60 1.22 3.20 -8.93
CA ILE A 60 2.21 3.35 -10.00
C ILE A 60 3.58 2.80 -9.56
N LEU A 61 3.98 3.02 -8.31
CA LEU A 61 5.24 2.50 -7.76
C LEU A 61 5.26 0.97 -7.72
N PHE A 62 4.16 0.35 -7.26
CA PHE A 62 4.01 -1.10 -7.15
C PHE A 62 3.52 -1.76 -8.45
N GLN A 63 3.43 -1.03 -9.57
CA GLN A 63 2.95 -1.59 -10.82
C GLN A 63 3.86 -2.74 -11.30
N PRO A 64 3.30 -3.87 -11.77
CA PRO A 64 4.07 -5.00 -12.27
C PRO A 64 4.45 -4.86 -13.76
N PHE A 65 3.98 -3.82 -14.44
CA PHE A 65 4.20 -3.61 -15.89
C PHE A 65 5.59 -3.07 -16.20
N PHE A 66 6.07 -2.11 -15.40
CA PHE A 66 7.43 -1.60 -15.53
C PHE A 66 8.35 -2.36 -14.58
N LYS A 67 9.36 -3.04 -15.13
CA LYS A 67 10.41 -3.69 -14.34
C LYS A 67 11.32 -2.63 -13.72
N ILE A 68 10.94 -2.12 -12.55
CA ILE A 68 11.82 -1.25 -11.76
C ILE A 68 12.81 -2.11 -10.96
N ALA A 69 14.01 -2.29 -11.51
CA ALA A 69 15.08 -3.09 -10.92
C ALA A 69 15.82 -2.32 -9.80
N LEU A 70 15.11 -1.85 -8.78
CA LEU A 70 15.70 -1.14 -7.62
C LEU A 70 16.57 -2.05 -6.71
N GLY A 71 16.69 -3.35 -7.01
CA GLY A 71 17.37 -4.31 -6.15
C GLY A 71 16.56 -4.65 -4.90
N ARG A 72 16.86 -5.81 -4.27
CA ARG A 72 16.05 -6.36 -3.18
C ARG A 72 16.01 -5.44 -1.94
N THR A 73 17.13 -4.79 -1.64
CA THR A 73 17.27 -3.93 -0.45
C THR A 73 16.38 -2.69 -0.53
N VAL A 74 16.37 -2.01 -1.68
CA VAL A 74 15.56 -0.79 -1.85
C VAL A 74 14.07 -1.14 -1.83
N TRP A 75 13.68 -2.25 -2.47
CA TRP A 75 12.30 -2.72 -2.41
C TRP A 75 11.85 -3.01 -0.98
N ASN A 76 12.67 -3.65 -0.16
CA ASN A 76 12.34 -3.86 1.26
C ASN A 76 12.18 -2.53 2.02
N ILE A 77 13.02 -1.53 1.75
CA ILE A 77 12.90 -0.20 2.38
C ILE A 77 11.58 0.47 1.98
N VAL A 78 11.24 0.44 0.69
CA VAL A 78 9.97 0.96 0.18
C VAL A 78 8.80 0.22 0.84
N ASP A 79 8.86 -1.10 0.91
CA ASP A 79 7.82 -1.94 1.51
C ASP A 79 7.55 -1.57 2.97
N VAL A 80 8.60 -1.44 3.78
CA VAL A 80 8.53 -1.02 5.17
C VAL A 80 8.00 0.41 5.31
N ALA A 81 8.48 1.34 4.48
CA ALA A 81 8.03 2.73 4.49
C ALA A 81 6.53 2.84 4.17
N VAL A 82 6.06 2.05 3.21
CA VAL A 82 4.66 2.02 2.78
C VAL A 82 3.77 1.33 3.82
N ALA A 83 4.24 0.25 4.45
CA ALA A 83 3.57 -0.39 5.57
C ALA A 83 3.42 0.58 6.77
N LEU A 84 4.48 1.33 7.11
CA LEU A 84 4.42 2.38 8.14
C LEU A 84 3.43 3.49 7.76
N PHE A 85 3.48 3.97 6.51
CA PHE A 85 2.55 4.99 6.02
C PHE A 85 1.09 4.53 6.14
N LEU A 86 0.78 3.30 5.73
CA LEU A 86 -0.57 2.72 5.85
C LEU A 86 -0.99 2.58 7.31
N THR A 87 -0.07 2.17 8.18
CA THR A 87 -0.31 2.04 9.63
C THR A 87 -0.64 3.40 10.25
N VAL A 88 0.16 4.43 9.98
CA VAL A 88 -0.11 5.80 10.46
C VAL A 88 -1.42 6.36 9.88
N SER A 89 -1.71 6.10 8.60
CA SER A 89 -2.97 6.49 7.96
C SER A 89 -4.19 5.83 8.63
N LEU A 90 -4.07 4.57 9.06
CA LEU A 90 -5.09 3.88 9.85
C LEU A 90 -5.31 4.54 11.22
N PHE A 91 -4.24 4.86 11.95
CA PHE A 91 -4.34 5.54 13.24
C PHE A 91 -4.93 6.95 13.12
N ARG A 92 -4.58 7.70 12.06
CA ARG A 92 -5.16 9.02 11.79
C ARG A 92 -6.66 8.95 11.49
N GLN A 93 -7.13 7.93 10.75
CA GLN A 93 -8.57 7.73 10.53
C GLN A 93 -9.33 7.40 11.82
N ASN A 94 -8.72 6.70 12.78
CA ASN A 94 -9.37 6.41 14.07
C ASN A 94 -9.59 7.67 14.93
N MET A 95 -8.72 8.69 14.84
CA MET A 95 -8.92 9.95 15.58
C MET A 95 -9.99 10.87 14.97
N VAL A 96 -10.33 10.69 13.68
CA VAL A 96 -11.41 11.47 13.04
C VAL A 96 -12.78 10.85 13.34
N ASP A 97 -12.85 9.53 13.55
CA ASP A 97 -14.07 8.84 13.99
C ASP A 97 -14.41 9.14 15.46
N GLU A 98 -13.42 9.31 16.35
CA GLU A 98 -13.66 9.59 17.78
C GLU A 98 -14.16 11.02 18.06
N LYS A 99 -14.09 11.92 17.08
CA LYS A 99 -14.62 13.29 17.17
C LYS A 99 -16.00 13.49 16.53
N LYS A 100 -16.68 12.43 16.10
CA LYS A 100 -18.02 12.50 15.50
C LYS A 100 -19.12 12.04 16.45
#